data_AF-A0A3N6AG38-F1
#
_entry.id   AF-A0A3N6AG38-F1
#
_cell.length_a   1.000
_cell.length_b   1.000
_cell.length_c   1.000
_cell.angle_alpha   90.00
_cell.angle_beta   90.00
_cell.angle_gamma   90.00
#
_symmetry.space_group_name_H-M   'P 1'
#
loop_
_entity.id
_entity.type
_entity.pdbx_description
1 polymer ?
#
loop_
_entity_poly.entity_id
_entity_poly.type
_entity_poly.pdbx_seq_one_letter_code
_entity_poly.pdbx_strand_id
1 'polypeptide(L)' 'GASPRASLSLMKAVKALALFDGYDFVSPDHIQEIAVPVIAHRLVMDAQAQFSGQTPEKIVEEIIFSIPIPT' A
#
# COMPACT_ATOMS: atom_id res chain seq x y z
N GLY A 1 -5.77 -8.77 7.95
CA GLY A 1 -6.09 -7.88 6.81
C GLY A 1 -6.15 -6.43 7.28
N ALA A 2 -6.01 -5.47 6.37
CA ALA A 2 -5.71 -4.07 6.72
C ALA A 2 -6.89 -3.22 7.28
N SER A 3 -8.13 -3.73 7.23
CA SER A 3 -9.40 -3.08 7.61
C SER A 3 -9.89 -1.96 6.65
N PRO A 4 -11.18 -1.57 6.70
CA PRO A 4 -11.70 -0.42 5.95
C PRO A 4 -11.01 0.92 6.27
N ARG A 5 -10.33 1.02 7.42
CA ARG A 5 -9.57 2.23 7.75
C ARG A 5 -8.33 2.38 6.86
N ALA A 6 -7.75 1.28 6.39
CA ALA A 6 -6.60 1.34 5.49
C ALA A 6 -6.97 1.98 4.14
N SER A 7 -8.12 1.62 3.56
CA SER A 7 -8.55 2.22 2.29
C SER A 7 -8.84 3.72 2.42
N LEU A 8 -9.44 4.16 3.53
CA LEU A 8 -9.64 5.59 3.82
C LEU A 8 -8.31 6.33 4.01
N SER A 9 -7.36 5.74 4.74
CA SER A 9 -6.03 6.33 4.90
C SER A 9 -5.27 6.40 3.58
N LEU A 10 -5.35 5.35 2.76
CA LEU A 10 -4.73 5.28 1.44
C LEU A 10 -5.28 6.38 0.52
N MET A 11 -6.61 6.51 0.45
CA MET A 11 -7.27 7.54 -0.37
C MET A 11 -6.86 8.96 0.04
N LYS A 12 -6.73 9.23 1.34
CA LYS A 12 -6.31 10.57 1.81
C LYS A 12 -4.84 10.84 1.51
N ALA A 13 -3.97 9.87 1.79
CA ALA A 13 -2.53 10.01 1.60
C ALA A 13 -2.17 10.15 0.12
N VAL A 14 -2.78 9.34 -0.76
CA VAL A 14 -2.49 9.39 -2.20
C VAL A 14 -2.95 10.69 -2.86
N LYS A 15 -4.06 11.27 -2.42
CA LYS A 15 -4.52 12.59 -2.90
C LYS A 15 -3.58 13.71 -2.45
N ALA A 16 -3.08 13.63 -1.23
CA ALA A 16 -2.11 14.58 -0.73
C ALA A 16 -0.79 14.48 -1.51
N LEU A 17 -0.30 13.25 -1.75
CA LEU A 17 0.90 12.99 -2.55
C LEU A 17 0.76 13.57 -3.96
N ALA A 18 -0.30 13.20 -4.70
CA ALA A 18 -0.55 13.72 -6.04
C ALA A 18 -0.57 15.26 -6.08
N LEU A 19 -1.19 15.89 -5.08
CA LEU A 19 -1.23 17.34 -4.97
C LEU A 19 0.16 17.95 -4.70
N PHE A 20 0.97 17.34 -3.83
CA PHE A 20 2.35 17.79 -3.58
C PHE A 20 3.23 17.66 -4.83
N ASP A 21 2.99 16.62 -5.64
CA ASP A 21 3.71 16.37 -6.88
C ASP A 21 3.20 17.23 -8.06
N GLY A 22 2.17 18.06 -7.83
CA GLY A 22 1.62 18.98 -8.84
C GLY A 22 0.63 18.33 -9.81
N TYR A 23 0.11 17.16 -9.49
CA TYR A 23 -0.90 16.46 -10.29
C TYR A 23 -2.33 16.82 -9.85
N ASP A 24 -3.19 17.08 -10.82
CA ASP A 24 -4.63 17.31 -10.60
C ASP A 24 -5.41 16.02 -10.29
N PHE A 25 -4.79 14.85 -10.53
CA PHE A 25 -5.41 13.55 -10.32
C PHE A 25 -4.40 12.52 -9.80
N VAL A 26 -4.95 11.46 -9.18
CA VAL A 26 -4.17 10.33 -8.69
C VAL A 26 -3.82 9.40 -9.85
N SER A 27 -2.53 9.15 -10.07
CA SER A 27 -2.04 8.11 -10.97
C SER A 27 -1.85 6.77 -10.22
N PRO A 28 -1.74 5.65 -10.94
CA PRO A 28 -1.33 4.36 -10.36
C PRO A 28 0.00 4.44 -9.60
N ASP A 29 0.96 5.23 -10.08
CA ASP A 29 2.28 5.38 -9.46
C ASP A 29 2.17 5.94 -8.04
N HIS A 30 1.34 6.97 -7.83
CA HIS A 30 1.09 7.51 -6.48
C HIS A 30 0.50 6.45 -5.55
N ILE A 31 -0.38 5.56 -6.05
CA ILE A 31 -0.97 4.47 -5.26
C ILE A 31 0.12 3.47 -4.85
N GLN A 32 0.97 3.08 -5.81
CA GLN A 32 2.05 2.12 -5.56
C GLN A 32 3.04 2.65 -4.52
N GLU A 33 3.42 3.92 -4.61
CA GLU A 33 4.34 4.56 -3.67
C GLU A 33 3.83 4.55 -2.23
N ILE A 34 2.54 4.86 -2.03
CA ILE A 34 1.97 5.06 -0.69
C ILE A 34 1.36 3.78 -0.09
N ALA A 35 1.22 2.70 -0.87
CA ALA A 35 0.59 1.46 -0.44
C ALA A 35 1.31 0.80 0.74
N VAL A 36 2.62 0.62 0.65
CA VAL A 36 3.45 -0.01 1.69
C VAL A 36 3.37 0.76 3.01
N PRO A 37 3.69 2.08 3.09
CA PRO A 37 3.66 2.81 4.35
C PRO A 37 2.26 2.88 4.97
N VAL A 38 1.19 2.79 4.20
CA VAL A 38 -0.19 2.81 4.73
C VAL A 38 -0.66 1.44 5.22
N ILE A 39 -0.26 0.35 4.56
CA ILE A 39 -0.84 -0.98 4.77
C ILE A 39 0.05 -1.87 5.65
N ALA A 40 1.37 -1.83 5.50
CA ALA A 40 2.30 -2.79 6.10
C ALA A 40 2.17 -2.86 7.64
N HIS A 41 2.22 -1.71 8.31
CA HIS A 41 2.10 -1.61 9.78
C HIS A 41 0.73 -2.02 10.34
N ARG A 42 -0.24 -2.32 9.47
CA ARG A 42 -1.60 -2.78 9.85
C ARG A 42 -1.78 -4.28 9.71
N LEU A 43 -0.80 -4.99 9.15
CA LEU A 43 -0.87 -6.43 9.01
C LEU A 43 -0.45 -7.10 10.31
N VAL A 44 -1.24 -8.09 10.71
CA VAL A 44 -0.87 -9.03 11.77
C VAL A 44 -0.39 -10.30 11.08
N MET A 45 0.86 -10.65 11.30
CA MET A 45 1.46 -11.87 10.76
C MET A 45 1.29 -13.02 11.74
N ASP A 46 0.98 -14.20 11.22
CA ASP A 46 1.07 -15.43 12.01
C ASP A 46 2.54 -15.79 12.29
N ALA A 47 2.75 -16.70 13.25
CA ALA A 47 4.08 -17.11 13.66
C ALA A 47 4.85 -17.79 12.52
N GLN A 48 4.17 -18.60 11.69
CA GLN A 48 4.82 -19.34 10.61
C GLN A 48 5.42 -18.40 9.56
N ALA A 49 4.71 -17.34 9.18
CA ALA A 49 5.18 -16.32 8.25
C ALA A 49 6.36 -15.53 8.82
N GLN A 50 6.35 -15.24 10.12
CA GLN A 50 7.49 -14.58 10.78
C GLN A 50 8.74 -15.49 10.78
N PHE A 51 8.56 -16.79 11.09
CA PHE A 51 9.66 -17.77 11.09
C PHE A 51 10.25 -18.00 9.70
N SER A 52 9.47 -17.86 8.62
CA SER A 52 9.98 -17.95 7.24
C SER A 52 10.67 -16.67 6.75
N GLY A 53 10.79 -15.63 7.60
CA GLY A 53 11.45 -14.38 7.26
C GLY A 53 10.62 -13.43 6.40
N GLN A 54 9.30 -13.66 6.31
CA GLN A 54 8.40 -12.71 5.68
C GLN A 54 8.23 -11.47 6.55
N THR A 55 8.06 -10.32 5.90
CA THR A 55 7.74 -9.06 6.58
C THR A 55 6.45 -8.48 6.01
N PRO A 56 5.72 -7.66 6.78
CA PRO A 56 4.52 -7.00 6.28
C PRO A 56 4.79 -6.17 5.02
N GLU A 57 5.94 -5.52 4.95
CA GLU A 57 6.36 -4.68 3.81
C GLU A 57 6.49 -5.52 2.55
N LYS A 58 7.24 -6.63 2.61
CA LYS A 58 7.41 -7.55 1.48
C LYS A 58 6.08 -8.11 0.97
N ILE A 59 5.20 -8.50 1.90
CA ILE A 59 3.87 -9.02 1.54
C ILE A 59 3.06 -7.96 0.79
N VAL A 60 3.10 -6.70 1.25
CA VAL A 60 2.37 -5.61 0.57
C VAL A 60 2.99 -5.31 -0.79
N GLU A 61 4.31 -5.24 -0.89
CA GLU A 61 5.03 -5.04 -2.15
C GLU A 61 4.65 -6.12 -3.18
N GLU A 62 4.74 -7.39 -2.79
CA GLU A 62 4.38 -8.54 -3.65
C GLU A 62 2.93 -8.43 -4.16
N ILE A 63 1.99 -8.10 -3.28
CA ILE A 63 0.57 -7.93 -3.65
C ILE A 63 0.42 -6.78 -4.66
N ILE A 64 1.02 -5.62 -4.38
CA ILE A 64 0.91 -4.45 -5.25
C ILE A 64 1.52 -4.71 -6.63
N PHE A 65 2.70 -5.34 -6.69
CA PHE A 65 3.35 -5.70 -7.96
C PHE A 65 2.58 -6.75 -8.76
N SER A 66 1.78 -7.59 -8.10
CA SER A 66 0.94 -8.58 -8.79
C SER A 66 -0.30 -7.98 -9.47
N ILE A 67 -0.67 -6.74 -9.15
CA ILE A 67 -1.87 -6.09 -9.69
C ILE A 67 -1.51 -5.41 -11.02
N PRO A 68 -2.19 -5.73 -12.12
CA PRO A 68 -1.94 -5.07 -13.40
C PRO A 68 -2.34 -3.59 -13.33
N ILE A 69 -1.48 -2.73 -13.91
CA ILE A 69 -1.76 -1.31 -14.04
C ILE A 69 -2.83 -1.13 -15.15
N PRO A 70 -3.93 -0.40 -14.88
CA PRO A 70 -4.91 -0.09 -15.92
C PRO A 70 -4.28 0.76 -17.03
N THR A 71 -4.49 0.34 -18.28
CA THR A 71 -4.14 1.11 -19.50
C THR A 71 -5.19 2.13 -19.86
#